data_AF-A0A920QEN5-F1
#
_entry.id   AF-A0A920QEN5-F1
#
_cell.length_a   1.000
_cell.length_b   1.000
_cell.length_c   1.000
_cell.angle_alpha   90.00
_cell.angle_beta   90.00
_cell.angle_gamma   90.00
#
_symmetry.space_group_name_H-M   'P 1'
#
loop_
_entity.id
_entity.type
_entity.pdbx_description
1 polymer ?
#
loop_
_entity_poly.entity_id
_entity_poly.type
_entity_poly.pdbx_seq_one_letter_code
_entity_poly.pdbx_strand_id
1 'polypeptide(L)' 'MSGGKLKVPMVVRTNLGASRRSGAQHSQSLHVWLSHIPGLKVVLPSTPYDAKGLLKTAIRMIIPLFFFEDKMIFSG' A
#
# COMPACT_ATOMS: atom_id res chain seq x y z
N MET A 1 0.83 21.47 10.67
CA MET A 1 1.44 20.78 11.83
C MET A 1 2.96 20.95 11.93
N SER A 2 3.80 20.62 10.95
CA SER A 2 5.26 20.94 11.00
C SER A 2 5.69 22.09 10.08
N GLY A 3 4.79 22.60 9.24
CA GLY A 3 5.13 23.61 8.21
C GLY A 3 6.09 23.07 7.13
N GLY A 4 6.13 21.75 6.91
CA GLY A 4 7.05 21.12 5.97
C GLY A 4 8.46 20.83 6.53
N LYS A 5 8.72 21.17 7.80
CA LYS A 5 10.02 20.97 8.45
C LYS A 5 10.32 19.50 8.75
N LEU A 6 9.28 18.72 9.07
CA LEU A 6 9.39 17.28 9.31
C LEU A 6 8.93 16.51 8.07
N LYS A 7 9.78 15.58 7.63
CA LYS A 7 9.47 14.60 6.58
C LYS A 7 9.26 13.24 7.24
N VAL A 8 8.36 12.44 6.69
CA VAL A 8 8.07 11.08 7.17
C VAL A 8 8.32 10.10 6.02
N PRO A 9 9.58 9.74 5.73
CA PRO A 9 9.92 8.77 4.69
C PRO A 9 9.59 7.36 5.19
N MET A 10 8.33 6.95 5.03
CA MET A 10 7.85 5.66 5.54
C MET A 10 7.01 4.97 4.47
N VAL A 11 7.27 3.67 4.28
CA VAL A 11 6.45 2.79 3.44
C VAL A 11 5.88 1.69 4.33
N VAL A 12 4.55 1.67 4.47
CA VAL A 12 3.82 0.59 5.13
C VAL A 12 3.35 -0.37 4.06
N ARG A 13 3.83 -1.60 4.11
CA ARG A 13 3.37 -2.68 3.21
C ARG A 13 2.33 -3.52 3.93
N THR A 14 1.25 -3.84 3.23
CA THR A 14 0.22 -4.72 3.77
C THR A 14 -0.51 -5.44 2.65
N ASN A 15 -1.28 -6.45 3.01
CA ASN A 15 -2.01 -7.27 2.06
C ASN A 15 -3.47 -6.81 1.99
N LEU A 16 -4.10 -7.02 0.84
CA LEU A 16 -5.53 -6.88 0.69
C LEU A 16 -6.14 -8.07 -0.05
N GLY A 17 -7.47 -8.07 -0.11
CA GLY A 17 -8.24 -9.01 -0.91
C GLY A 17 -8.36 -10.40 -0.27
N ALA A 18 -9.28 -11.19 -0.80
CA ALA A 18 -9.49 -12.56 -0.36
C ALA A 18 -8.54 -13.51 -1.09
N SER A 19 -8.05 -14.52 -0.39
CA SER A 19 -7.57 -15.76 -1.01
C SER A 19 -8.43 -16.93 -0.53
N ARG A 20 -8.12 -18.18 -0.88
CA ARG A 20 -8.92 -19.33 -0.45
C ARG A 20 -9.01 -19.40 1.08
N ARG A 21 -10.25 -19.44 1.59
CA ARG A 21 -10.57 -19.68 3.02
C ARG A 21 -10.01 -18.63 4.00
N SER A 22 -9.83 -17.38 3.56
CA SER A 22 -9.24 -16.29 4.38
C SER A 22 -10.14 -15.76 5.52
N GLY A 23 -11.46 -15.96 5.49
CA GLY A 23 -12.36 -15.43 6.51
C GLY A 23 -12.46 -13.89 6.52
N ALA A 24 -13.26 -13.32 7.43
CA ALA A 24 -13.63 -11.90 7.38
C ALA A 24 -12.47 -10.92 7.61
N GLN A 25 -11.55 -11.22 8.55
CA GLN A 25 -10.46 -10.31 8.92
C GLN A 25 -9.26 -10.37 7.96
N HIS A 26 -9.10 -11.46 7.19
CA HIS A 26 -8.02 -11.57 6.21
C HIS A 26 -8.48 -11.33 4.78
N SER A 27 -9.73 -10.89 4.53
CA SER A 27 -10.24 -10.70 3.15
C SER A 27 -10.58 -9.25 2.82
N GLN A 28 -10.17 -8.32 3.68
CA GLN A 28 -10.59 -6.92 3.59
C GLN A 28 -9.81 -6.16 2.51
N SER A 29 -10.47 -5.16 1.93
CA SER A 29 -9.87 -4.17 1.01
C SER A 29 -10.06 -2.77 1.57
N LEU A 30 -9.22 -2.40 2.55
CA LEU A 30 -9.34 -1.15 3.31
C LEU A 30 -8.59 0.04 2.68
N HIS A 31 -8.05 -0.13 1.47
CA HIS A 31 -7.26 0.91 0.80
C HIS A 31 -8.05 2.21 0.61
N VAL A 32 -9.37 2.12 0.33
CA VAL A 32 -10.25 3.28 0.15
C VAL A 32 -10.28 4.14 1.40
N TRP A 33 -10.33 3.51 2.58
CA TRP A 33 -10.36 4.25 3.85
C TRP A 33 -9.10 5.09 4.04
N LEU A 34 -7.93 4.53 3.72
CA LEU A 34 -6.66 5.26 3.77
C LEU A 34 -6.54 6.31 2.65
N SER A 35 -7.15 6.09 1.48
CA SER A 35 -7.16 7.09 0.39
C SER A 35 -7.92 8.37 0.76
N HIS A 36 -8.82 8.31 1.74
CA HIS A 36 -9.56 9.49 2.22
C HIS A 36 -8.80 10.29 3.28
N ILE A 37 -7.64 9.83 3.75
CA ILE A 37 -6.83 10.53 4.76
C ILE A 37 -5.83 11.46 4.05
N PRO A 38 -5.95 12.79 4.20
CA PRO A 38 -5.03 13.73 3.56
C PRO A 38 -3.58 13.54 4.02
N GLY A 39 -2.64 13.68 3.07
CA GLY A 39 -1.20 13.55 3.35
C GLY A 39 -0.65 12.13 3.27
N LEU A 40 -1.52 11.11 3.10
CA LEU A 40 -1.10 9.75 2.78
C LEU A 40 -1.09 9.54 1.27
N LYS A 41 -0.15 8.71 0.79
CA LYS A 41 -0.27 8.06 -0.53
C LYS A 41 -0.66 6.61 -0.38
N VAL A 42 -1.50 6.14 -1.29
CA VAL A 42 -1.94 4.74 -1.35
C VAL A 42 -1.61 4.19 -2.73
N VAL A 43 -0.99 3.02 -2.78
CA VAL A 43 -0.52 2.37 -4.02
C VAL A 43 -1.00 0.92 -4.06
N LEU A 44 -1.51 0.49 -5.21
CA LEU A 44 -1.96 -0.87 -5.51
C LEU A 44 -1.34 -1.32 -6.84
N PRO A 45 -0.26 -2.12 -6.86
CA PRO A 45 0.25 -2.72 -8.08
C PRO A 45 -0.65 -3.88 -8.54
N SER A 46 -0.73 -4.09 -9.85
CA SER A 46 -1.49 -5.20 -10.46
C SER A 46 -0.64 -6.27 -11.13
N THR A 47 0.64 -5.99 -11.40
CA THR A 47 1.56 -6.93 -12.05
C THR A 47 2.90 -7.01 -11.30
N PRO A 48 3.71 -8.07 -11.49
CA PRO A 48 5.06 -8.14 -10.92
C PRO A 48 5.97 -6.99 -11.38
N TYR A 49 5.78 -6.51 -12.61
CA TYR A 49 6.51 -5.37 -13.14
C TYR A 49 6.15 -4.08 -12.38
N ASP A 50 4.85 -3.84 -12.17
CA ASP A 50 4.36 -2.70 -11.41
C ASP A 50 4.81 -2.79 -9.95
N ALA A 51 4.69 -3.96 -9.33
CA ALA A 51 5.10 -4.17 -7.94
C ALA A 51 6.57 -3.78 -7.72
N LYS A 52 7.46 -4.26 -8.61
CA LYS A 52 8.88 -3.90 -8.58
C LYS A 52 9.11 -2.40 -8.79
N GLY A 53 8.50 -1.83 -9.83
CA GLY A 53 8.69 -0.42 -10.20
C GLY A 53 8.15 0.53 -9.14
N LEU A 54 6.92 0.32 -8.71
CA LEU A 54 6.22 1.16 -7.74
C LEU A 54 6.83 1.02 -6.35
N LEU A 55 7.25 -0.17 -5.91
CA LEU A 55 7.92 -0.31 -4.62
C LEU A 55 9.27 0.43 -4.61
N LYS A 56 10.05 0.31 -5.70
CA LYS A 56 11.30 1.07 -5.88
C LYS A 56 11.03 2.58 -5.81
N THR A 57 9.95 3.06 -6.42
CA THR A 57 9.57 4.47 -6.36
C THR A 57 9.12 4.87 -4.94
N ALA A 58 8.32 4.04 -4.28
CA ALA A 58 7.79 4.29 -2.94
C ALA A 58 8.90 4.46 -1.89
N ILE A 59 9.89 3.57 -1.85
CA ILE A 59 10.98 3.64 -0.86
C ILE A 59 11.87 4.88 -1.00
N ARG A 60 11.83 5.56 -2.16
CA ARG A 60 12.56 6.81 -2.40
C ARG A 60 11.74 8.05 -2.06
N MET A 61 10.46 7.89 -1.69
CA MET A 61 9.60 9.02 -1.32
C MET A 61 9.88 9.52 0.10
N ILE A 62 9.65 10.82 0.30
CA ILE A 62 9.83 11.51 1.59
C ILE A 62 8.51 11.73 2.36
N ILE A 63 7.47 11.00 1.99
CA ILE A 63 6.12 11.10 2.53
C ILE A 63 5.62 9.71 2.94
N PRO A 64 4.66 9.61 3.88
CA PRO A 64 4.13 8.34 4.31
C PRO A 64 3.28 7.72 3.19
N LEU A 65 3.54 6.46 2.89
CA LEU A 65 2.92 5.73 1.81
C LEU A 65 2.46 4.34 2.28
N PHE A 66 1.24 3.96 1.91
CA PHE A 66 0.71 2.61 2.06
C PHE A 66 0.76 1.88 0.73
N PHE A 67 1.43 0.72 0.73
CA PHE A 67 1.61 -0.14 -0.42
C PHE A 67 0.85 -1.43 -0.19
N PHE A 68 -0.28 -1.57 -0.86
CA PHE A 68 -1.14 -2.73 -0.72
C PHE A 68 -0.82 -3.78 -1.76
N GLU A 69 -0.67 -5.03 -1.36
CA GLU A 69 -0.39 -6.16 -2.24
C GLU A 69 -1.58 -7.12 -2.24
N ASP A 70 -2.22 -7.32 -3.40
CA ASP A 70 -3.30 -8.29 -3.52
C ASP A 70 -2.73 -9.71 -3.39
N LYS A 71 -3.27 -10.48 -2.44
CA LYS A 71 -2.80 -11.84 -2.18
C LYS A 71 -2.95 -12.78 -3.37
N MET A 72 -3.91 -12.54 -4.26
CA MET A 72 -4.13 -13.36 -5.45
C MET A 72 -3.02 -13.20 -6.48
N ILE A 73 -2.34 -12.05 -6.52
CA ILE A 73 -1.24 -11.78 -7.47
C ILE A 73 -0.02 -12.68 -7.18
N PHE A 74 0.13 -13.17 -5.94
CA PHE A 74 1.25 -14.04 -5.57
C PHE A 74 0.99 -15.54 -5.80
N SER A 75 -0.22 -15.92 -6.19
CA SER A 75 -0.66 -17.33 -6.21
C SER A 75 -0.43 -18.04 -7.56
N GLY A 76 0.57 -17.60 -8.33
CA GLY A 76 0.95 -18.21 -9.61
C GLY A 76 1.53 -19.61 -9.46
#